data_AF-A0A0M9GH16-F1
#
_entry.id   AF-A0A0M9GH16-F1
#
_cell.length_a   1.000
_cell.length_b   1.000
_cell.length_c   1.000
_cell.angle_alpha   90.00
_cell.angle_beta   90.00
_cell.angle_gamma   90.00
#
_symmetry.space_group_name_H-M   'P 1'
#
loop_
_entity.id
_entity.type
_entity.pdbx_description
1 polymer ?
#
loop_
_entity_poly.entity_id
_entity_poly.type
_entity_poly.pdbx_seq_one_letter_code
_entity_poly.pdbx_strand_id
1 'polypeptide(L)'
;MIRSLRVRLMLAATTLAILFMLALLPAMQGAFSLALQDAIEQRLASDVTTLISAARVDNKKQLQMPTLLPDEQFNLPDSRLLGYIYDRDGRLVWRSRATQEENINYKPRYDGRGNEFAKIREDNGNEFFVYDVEVKLLGGKSAAYSFVALQPMREYKMTLAGLREKLYLGFGAALSVLLALLWIGLTWGLRALRRLSQELDEIESGELQSLSEEHPRELLRLTGSLNRLLRSEREQRSRYRDSLDDLAHSLKTPLAVLQGVSEGMAQRPQDRDQAWILQSQIERMNQQISYQLQRASLRKSGLVRHQVELRPVLDSLCSTLDKVYRDKRVRVDIDVPEFSHVPIEQGALLELLGNLLENAYRLCLSQVRISLRRGLQGIEVYVEDDGPGVPPDQRARILQRGERLDRQHPGQGIGLAVVKDIIESYDAELTLGDSPLGGASFRIHFPTP
;
A
#
# COMPACT_ATOMS: atom_id res chain seq x y z
N MET A 1 -2.73 -16.14 -6.45
CA MET A 1 -2.19 -14.96 -7.18
C MET A 1 -1.87 -13.85 -6.20
N ILE A 2 -0.64 -13.36 -6.17
CA ILE A 2 -0.24 -12.24 -5.29
C ILE A 2 -0.95 -10.96 -5.78
N ARG A 3 -1.85 -10.39 -4.97
CA ARG A 3 -2.66 -9.20 -5.34
C ARG A 3 -1.93 -7.86 -5.16
N SER A 4 -0.88 -7.81 -4.36
CA SER A 4 -0.16 -6.56 -4.07
C SER A 4 0.89 -6.24 -5.14
N LEU A 5 0.78 -5.06 -5.76
CA LEU A 5 1.79 -4.53 -6.70
C LEU A 5 3.17 -4.42 -6.03
N ARG A 6 3.21 -4.05 -4.74
CA ARG A 6 4.44 -3.99 -3.93
C ARG A 6 5.18 -5.32 -3.91
N VAL A 7 4.46 -6.40 -3.62
CA VAL A 7 5.04 -7.74 -3.49
C VAL A 7 5.52 -8.23 -4.85
N ARG A 8 4.77 -7.96 -5.94
CA ARG A 8 5.20 -8.32 -7.30
C ARG A 8 6.49 -7.61 -7.71
N LEU A 9 6.55 -6.28 -7.52
CA LEU A 9 7.74 -5.49 -7.84
C LEU A 9 8.95 -5.95 -7.00
N MET A 10 8.75 -6.22 -5.71
CA MET A 10 9.83 -6.76 -4.87
C MET A 10 10.31 -8.11 -5.32
N LEU A 11 9.41 -9.04 -5.58
CA LEU A 11 9.79 -10.38 -6.03
C LEU A 11 10.54 -10.29 -7.36
N ALA A 12 10.06 -9.48 -8.31
CA ALA A 12 10.73 -9.30 -9.60
C ALA A 12 12.14 -8.71 -9.42
N ALA A 13 12.29 -7.61 -8.67
CA ALA A 13 13.58 -6.98 -8.44
C ALA A 13 14.56 -7.87 -7.67
N THR A 14 14.08 -8.57 -6.63
CA THR A 14 14.88 -9.50 -5.83
C THR A 14 15.33 -10.69 -6.68
N THR A 15 14.41 -11.27 -7.47
CA THR A 15 14.72 -12.40 -8.35
C THR A 15 15.75 -11.99 -9.40
N LEU A 16 15.59 -10.81 -10.01
CA LEU A 16 16.56 -10.29 -10.98
C LEU A 16 17.94 -10.06 -10.36
N ALA A 17 18.00 -9.46 -9.17
CA ALA A 17 19.26 -9.22 -8.45
C ALA A 17 19.96 -10.54 -8.09
N ILE A 18 19.21 -11.53 -7.61
CA ILE A 18 19.72 -12.87 -7.29
C ILE A 18 20.23 -13.56 -8.55
N LEU A 19 19.47 -13.56 -9.65
CA LEU A 19 19.87 -14.16 -10.93
C LEU A 19 21.14 -13.50 -11.48
N PHE A 20 21.22 -12.18 -11.42
CA PHE A 20 22.42 -11.44 -11.85
C PHE A 20 23.65 -11.85 -11.02
N MET A 21 23.52 -11.90 -9.69
CA MET A 21 24.63 -12.32 -8.82
C MET A 21 25.01 -13.78 -9.02
N LEU A 22 24.04 -14.67 -9.23
CA LEU A 22 24.26 -16.09 -9.54
C LEU A 22 24.98 -16.30 -10.87
N ALA A 23 24.77 -15.43 -11.85
CA ALA A 23 25.46 -15.47 -13.13
C ALA A 23 26.88 -14.85 -13.05
N LEU A 24 27.01 -13.73 -12.35
CA LEU A 24 28.27 -12.98 -12.26
C LEU A 24 29.34 -13.72 -11.46
N LEU A 25 28.96 -14.39 -10.36
CA LEU A 25 29.90 -15.08 -9.48
C LEU A 25 30.71 -16.19 -10.17
N PRO A 26 30.11 -17.17 -10.89
CA PRO A 26 30.87 -18.19 -11.61
C PRO A 26 31.70 -17.60 -12.75
N ALA A 27 31.21 -16.53 -13.40
CA ALA A 27 31.97 -15.83 -14.44
C ALA A 27 33.26 -15.20 -13.88
N MET A 28 33.18 -14.52 -12.73
CA MET A 28 34.36 -13.98 -12.04
C MET A 28 35.32 -15.08 -11.57
N GLN A 29 34.79 -16.16 -10.98
CA GLN A 29 35.62 -17.28 -10.55
C GLN A 29 36.35 -17.93 -11.73
N GLY A 30 35.67 -18.09 -12.87
CA GLY A 30 36.26 -18.59 -14.11
C GLY A 30 37.36 -17.68 -14.65
N ALA A 31 37.08 -16.38 -14.77
CA ALA A 31 38.06 -15.38 -15.23
C ALA A 31 39.31 -15.36 -14.33
N PHE A 32 39.13 -15.40 -13.01
CA PHE A 32 40.26 -15.44 -12.08
C PHE A 32 41.07 -16.75 -12.20
N SER A 33 40.39 -17.89 -12.37
CA SER A 33 41.08 -19.17 -12.55
C SER A 33 41.95 -19.21 -13.81
N LEU A 34 41.45 -18.63 -14.91
CA LEU A 34 42.20 -18.49 -16.15
C LEU A 34 43.40 -17.54 -15.98
N ALA A 35 43.20 -16.38 -15.36
CA ALA A 35 44.28 -15.43 -15.11
C ALA A 35 45.36 -16.00 -14.20
N LEU A 36 44.99 -16.75 -13.16
CA LEU A 36 45.95 -17.39 -12.26
C LEU A 36 46.72 -18.52 -12.94
N GLN A 37 46.07 -19.29 -13.82
CA GLN A 37 46.74 -20.31 -14.61
C GLN A 37 47.76 -19.70 -15.59
N ASP A 38 47.38 -18.64 -16.31
CA ASP A 38 48.27 -17.90 -17.23
C ASP A 38 49.47 -17.30 -16.49
N ALA A 39 49.25 -16.74 -15.29
CA ALA A 39 50.32 -16.22 -14.45
C ALA A 39 51.31 -17.32 -14.00
N ILE A 40 50.81 -18.53 -13.68
CA ILE A 40 51.66 -19.68 -13.33
C ILE A 40 52.45 -20.14 -14.55
N GLU A 41 51.84 -20.22 -15.73
CA GLU A 41 52.50 -20.60 -16.97
C GLU A 41 53.65 -19.63 -17.32
N GLN A 42 53.39 -18.32 -17.30
CA GLN A 42 54.40 -17.30 -17.56
C GLN A 42 55.54 -17.34 -16.53
N ARG A 43 55.22 -17.58 -15.27
CA ARG A 43 56.23 -17.72 -14.21
C ARG A 43 57.12 -18.94 -14.45
N LEU A 44 56.53 -20.13 -14.66
CA LEU A 44 57.30 -21.34 -14.93
C LEU A 44 58.14 -21.23 -16.22
N ALA A 45 57.63 -20.54 -17.24
CA ALA A 45 58.40 -20.22 -18.45
C ALA A 45 59.65 -19.39 -18.16
N SER A 46 59.52 -18.37 -17.29
CA SER A 46 60.65 -17.56 -16.81
C SER A 46 61.65 -18.40 -16.00
N ASP A 47 61.16 -19.27 -15.13
CA ASP A 47 61.97 -20.13 -14.28
C ASP A 47 62.78 -21.13 -15.13
N VAL A 48 62.15 -21.76 -16.13
CA VAL A 48 62.84 -22.63 -17.10
C VAL A 48 63.86 -21.86 -17.93
N THR A 49 63.55 -20.64 -18.38
CA THR A 49 64.50 -19.78 -19.11
C THR A 49 65.75 -19.47 -18.27
N THR A 50 65.57 -19.31 -16.97
CA THR A 50 66.68 -19.12 -16.01
C THR A 50 67.54 -20.37 -15.90
N LEU A 51 66.93 -21.56 -15.84
CA LEU A 51 67.66 -22.85 -15.85
C LEU A 51 68.46 -23.04 -17.14
N ILE A 52 67.85 -22.74 -18.31
CA ILE A 52 68.51 -22.81 -19.62
C ILE A 52 69.71 -21.86 -19.68
N SER A 53 69.58 -20.64 -19.17
CA SER A 53 70.64 -19.63 -19.17
C SER A 53 71.82 -19.99 -18.26
N ALA A 54 71.55 -20.70 -17.16
CA ALA A 54 72.56 -21.17 -16.23
C ALA A 54 73.30 -22.43 -16.73
N ALA A 55 72.69 -23.21 -17.62
CA ALA A 55 73.27 -24.43 -18.15
C ALA A 55 74.49 -24.18 -19.04
N ARG A 56 75.55 -24.97 -18.81
CA ARG A 56 76.75 -24.99 -19.66
C ARG A 56 76.98 -26.41 -20.18
N VAL A 57 77.59 -26.53 -21.36
CA VAL A 57 78.05 -27.81 -21.91
C VAL A 57 79.56 -27.82 -21.84
N ASP A 58 80.13 -28.78 -21.11
CA ASP A 58 81.58 -28.97 -21.02
C ASP A 58 82.14 -29.60 -22.32
N ASN A 59 83.46 -29.55 -22.49
CA ASN A 59 84.20 -30.10 -23.63
C ASN A 59 83.90 -31.59 -23.91
N LYS A 60 83.40 -32.33 -22.92
CA LYS A 60 82.93 -33.72 -23.06
C LYS A 60 81.48 -33.87 -23.56
N LYS A 61 80.84 -32.78 -23.99
CA LYS A 61 79.41 -32.72 -24.39
C LYS A 61 78.44 -33.15 -23.29
N GLN A 62 78.82 -32.96 -22.02
CA GLN A 62 77.98 -33.22 -20.87
C GLN A 62 77.46 -31.91 -20.29
N LEU A 63 76.20 -31.94 -19.84
CA LEU A 63 75.56 -30.83 -19.16
C LEU A 63 76.21 -30.60 -17.79
N GLN A 64 76.62 -29.38 -17.53
CA GLN A 64 77.12 -28.94 -16.23
C GLN A 64 76.27 -27.77 -15.73
N MET A 65 75.67 -27.95 -14.56
CA MET A 65 74.92 -26.90 -13.85
C MET A 65 75.79 -26.29 -12.74
N PRO A 66 75.68 -24.98 -12.47
CA PRO A 66 76.39 -24.35 -11.37
C PRO A 66 75.89 -24.85 -10.00
N THR A 67 76.77 -24.82 -9.00
CA THR A 67 76.47 -25.31 -7.63
C THR A 67 75.39 -24.50 -6.92
N LEU A 68 75.24 -23.23 -7.30
CA LEU A 68 74.22 -22.28 -6.87
C LEU A 68 73.59 -21.67 -8.12
N LEU A 69 72.27 -21.80 -8.24
CA LEU A 69 71.50 -21.18 -9.32
C LEU A 69 71.23 -19.71 -9.04
N PRO A 70 71.10 -18.85 -10.08
CA PRO A 70 70.76 -17.44 -9.92
C PRO A 70 69.42 -17.22 -9.21
N ASP A 71 68.45 -18.10 -9.43
CA ASP A 71 67.21 -18.11 -8.67
C ASP A 71 67.37 -18.98 -7.42
N GLU A 72 67.30 -18.32 -6.25
CA GLU A 72 67.46 -18.95 -4.94
C GLU A 72 66.41 -20.03 -4.67
N GLN A 73 65.24 -19.96 -5.32
CA GLN A 73 64.18 -20.96 -5.15
C GLN A 73 64.64 -22.35 -5.54
N PHE A 74 65.53 -22.52 -6.52
CA PHE A 74 66.04 -23.86 -6.86
C PHE A 74 67.10 -24.39 -5.86
N ASN A 75 67.65 -23.51 -5.02
CA ASN A 75 68.72 -23.85 -4.08
C ASN A 75 68.18 -24.22 -2.69
N LEU A 76 66.98 -23.77 -2.33
CA LEU A 76 66.34 -24.02 -1.03
C LEU A 76 65.69 -25.42 -0.99
N PRO A 77 65.93 -26.25 0.04
CA PRO A 77 65.36 -27.60 0.15
C PRO A 77 63.82 -27.61 0.27
N ASP A 78 63.24 -26.61 0.94
CA ASP A 78 61.79 -26.48 1.16
C ASP A 78 61.14 -25.56 0.11
N SER A 79 61.78 -25.41 -1.05
CA SER A 79 61.23 -24.61 -2.13
C SER A 79 60.15 -25.39 -2.86
N ARG A 80 59.09 -24.65 -3.21
CA ARG A 80 57.91 -25.16 -3.90
C ARG A 80 58.11 -25.25 -5.43
N LEU A 81 59.29 -24.86 -5.90
CA LEU A 81 59.66 -24.88 -7.31
C LEU A 81 60.67 -26.00 -7.56
N LEU A 82 60.26 -26.96 -8.39
CA LEU A 82 61.02 -28.18 -8.66
C LEU A 82 61.60 -28.10 -10.06
N GLY A 83 62.91 -28.22 -10.17
CA GLY A 83 63.62 -28.16 -11.46
C GLY A 83 64.19 -29.52 -11.81
N TYR A 84 63.93 -30.00 -13.01
CA TYR A 84 64.52 -31.23 -13.55
C TYR A 84 65.08 -30.97 -14.95
N ILE A 85 66.16 -31.66 -15.30
CA ILE A 85 66.71 -31.65 -16.64
C ILE A 85 66.90 -33.08 -17.10
N TYR A 86 66.33 -33.41 -18.26
CA TYR A 86 66.38 -34.73 -18.86
C TYR A 86 67.16 -34.70 -20.17
N ASP A 87 67.81 -35.81 -20.51
CA ASP A 87 68.38 -36.02 -21.84
C ASP A 87 67.30 -36.44 -22.86
N ARG A 88 67.71 -36.59 -24.12
CA ARG A 88 66.84 -37.04 -25.22
C ARG A 88 66.19 -38.41 -24.99
N ASP A 89 66.83 -39.29 -24.22
CA ASP A 89 66.32 -40.63 -23.93
C ASP A 89 65.38 -40.62 -22.70
N GLY A 90 65.06 -39.44 -22.16
CA GLY A 90 64.21 -39.25 -20.98
C GLY A 90 64.91 -39.62 -19.68
N ARG A 91 66.25 -39.72 -19.66
CA ARG A 91 67.01 -39.99 -18.44
C ARG A 91 67.26 -38.69 -17.70
N LEU A 92 67.07 -38.74 -16.38
CA LEU A 92 67.32 -37.59 -15.52
C LEU A 92 68.83 -37.29 -15.46
N VAL A 93 69.21 -36.08 -15.87
CA VAL A 93 70.61 -35.60 -15.89
C VAL A 93 70.90 -34.67 -14.72
N TRP A 94 69.91 -33.87 -14.31
CA TRP A 94 70.04 -32.96 -13.18
C TRP A 94 68.69 -32.72 -12.50
N ARG A 95 68.72 -32.44 -11.20
CA ARG A 95 67.55 -32.05 -10.40
C ARG A 95 67.93 -30.98 -9.39
N SER A 96 67.00 -30.07 -9.08
CA SER A 96 67.22 -28.98 -8.12
C SER A 96 67.32 -29.51 -6.69
N ARG A 97 67.89 -28.73 -5.76
CA ARG A 97 68.00 -29.19 -4.36
C ARG A 97 66.63 -29.32 -3.68
N ALA A 98 65.67 -28.52 -4.13
CA ALA A 98 64.27 -28.57 -3.73
C ALA A 98 63.59 -29.94 -4.03
N THR A 99 64.14 -30.74 -4.95
CA THR A 99 63.56 -32.02 -5.36
C THR A 99 64.06 -33.24 -4.58
N GLN A 100 64.90 -33.05 -3.57
CA GLN A 100 65.53 -34.18 -2.87
C GLN A 100 64.53 -35.08 -2.14
N GLU A 101 63.36 -34.56 -1.76
CA GLU A 101 62.29 -35.31 -1.08
C GLU A 101 61.14 -35.76 -2.02
N GLU A 102 61.06 -35.23 -3.25
CA GLU A 102 60.01 -35.54 -4.21
C GLU A 102 60.55 -36.30 -5.44
N ASN A 103 60.15 -37.57 -5.58
CA ASN A 103 60.47 -38.38 -6.75
C ASN A 103 59.29 -38.37 -7.73
N ILE A 104 59.27 -37.40 -8.63
CA ILE A 104 58.18 -37.19 -9.59
C ILE A 104 58.38 -38.10 -10.82
N ASN A 105 57.36 -38.88 -11.16
CA ASN A 105 57.34 -39.76 -12.33
C ASN A 105 56.91 -39.01 -13.61
N TYR A 106 57.60 -37.90 -13.91
CA TYR A 106 57.42 -37.18 -15.16
C TYR A 106 58.38 -37.71 -16.23
N LYS A 107 57.85 -37.99 -17.42
CA LYS A 107 58.65 -38.33 -18.60
C LYS A 107 58.45 -37.25 -19.66
N PRO A 108 59.49 -36.47 -19.99
CA PRO A 108 59.38 -35.45 -21.02
C PRO A 108 59.11 -36.10 -22.37
N ARG A 109 58.32 -35.42 -23.20
CA ARG A 109 58.02 -35.87 -24.56
C ARG A 109 58.85 -35.05 -25.53
N TYR A 110 59.78 -35.71 -26.20
CA TYR A 110 60.58 -35.07 -27.25
C TYR A 110 59.82 -35.09 -28.58
N ASP A 111 58.87 -34.17 -28.76
CA ASP A 111 58.00 -34.10 -29.94
C ASP A 111 58.37 -32.97 -30.92
N GLY A 112 59.35 -32.14 -30.56
CA GLY A 112 59.85 -31.05 -31.39
C GLY A 112 58.95 -29.81 -31.43
N ARG A 113 57.94 -29.70 -30.56
CA ARG A 113 57.06 -28.53 -30.44
C ARG A 113 57.63 -27.37 -29.62
N GLY A 114 58.79 -27.55 -29.01
CA GLY A 114 59.56 -26.48 -28.37
C GLY A 114 59.23 -26.28 -26.90
N ASN A 115 57.96 -26.07 -26.53
CA ASN A 115 57.51 -25.97 -25.14
C ASN A 115 56.13 -26.60 -24.92
N GLU A 116 55.87 -27.10 -23.70
CA GLU A 116 54.58 -27.66 -23.29
C GLU A 116 54.23 -27.19 -21.87
N PHE A 117 53.02 -26.64 -21.70
CA PHE A 117 52.42 -26.41 -20.38
C PHE A 117 51.32 -27.44 -20.12
N ALA A 118 51.48 -28.24 -19.07
CA ALA A 118 50.59 -29.35 -18.77
C ALA A 118 50.26 -29.46 -17.28
N LYS A 119 49.17 -30.19 -16.98
CA LYS A 119 48.81 -30.63 -15.63
C LYS A 119 49.07 -32.12 -15.54
N ILE A 120 49.92 -32.53 -14.59
CA ILE A 120 50.19 -33.95 -14.33
C ILE A 120 49.61 -34.36 -12.98
N ARG A 121 49.32 -35.64 -12.83
CA ARG A 121 48.91 -36.26 -11.57
C ARG A 121 49.80 -37.45 -11.30
N GLU A 122 50.44 -37.44 -10.14
CA GLU A 122 51.29 -38.52 -9.65
C GLU A 122 50.44 -39.65 -9.03
N ASP A 123 51.04 -40.84 -8.89
CA ASP A 123 50.39 -42.03 -8.33
C ASP A 123 49.96 -41.83 -6.86
N ASN A 124 50.65 -40.94 -6.14
CA ASN A 124 50.31 -40.54 -4.76
C ASN A 124 49.10 -39.57 -4.70
N GLY A 125 48.53 -39.19 -5.86
CA GLY A 125 47.40 -38.27 -5.97
C GLY A 125 47.78 -36.78 -5.99
N ASN A 126 49.07 -36.44 -5.87
CA ASN A 126 49.53 -35.06 -6.00
C ASN A 126 49.42 -34.60 -7.46
N GLU A 127 49.00 -33.35 -7.64
CA GLU A 127 48.88 -32.73 -8.96
C GLU A 127 49.90 -31.61 -9.08
N PHE A 128 50.51 -31.49 -10.25
CA PHE A 128 51.53 -30.47 -10.54
C PHE A 128 51.22 -29.76 -11.86
N PHE A 129 51.53 -28.47 -11.89
CA PHE A 129 51.74 -27.75 -13.13
C PHE A 129 53.16 -28.03 -13.63
N VAL A 130 53.29 -28.30 -14.92
CA VAL A 130 54.55 -28.62 -15.57
C VAL A 130 54.74 -27.67 -16.74
N TYR A 131 55.91 -27.06 -16.81
CA TYR A 131 56.36 -26.36 -17.99
C TYR A 131 57.66 -27.02 -18.48
N ASP A 132 57.59 -27.66 -19.64
CA ASP A 132 58.70 -28.37 -20.28
C ASP A 132 59.16 -27.58 -21.51
N VAL A 133 60.47 -27.34 -21.63
CA VAL A 133 61.08 -26.70 -22.80
C VAL A 133 62.20 -27.57 -23.35
N GLU A 134 62.11 -27.90 -24.62
CA GLU A 134 63.14 -28.62 -25.35
C GLU A 134 64.19 -27.64 -25.91
N VAL A 135 65.45 -27.83 -25.52
CA VAL A 135 66.56 -27.00 -26.01
C VAL A 135 67.66 -27.86 -26.63
N LYS A 136 68.16 -27.42 -27.79
CA LYS A 136 69.37 -27.94 -28.42
C LYS A 136 70.53 -27.03 -28.07
N LEU A 137 71.39 -27.46 -27.15
CA LEU A 137 72.59 -26.70 -26.78
C LEU A 137 73.63 -26.78 -27.92
N LEU A 138 74.33 -25.68 -28.19
CA LEU A 138 75.30 -25.54 -29.27
C LEU A 138 76.52 -26.48 -29.03
N GLY A 139 76.44 -27.71 -29.55
CA GLY A 139 77.50 -28.73 -29.43
C GLY A 139 77.40 -29.91 -30.42
N GLY A 140 76.56 -29.78 -31.45
CA GLY A 140 76.28 -30.82 -32.46
C GLY A 140 74.94 -31.53 -32.26
N LYS A 141 74.49 -32.27 -33.29
CA LYS A 141 73.14 -32.87 -33.46
C LYS A 141 72.64 -33.83 -32.35
N SER A 142 73.33 -33.97 -31.22
CA SER A 142 73.08 -35.02 -30.22
C SER A 142 72.89 -34.55 -28.78
N ALA A 143 73.04 -33.26 -28.47
CA ALA A 143 72.87 -32.72 -27.10
C ALA A 143 71.54 -31.96 -26.97
N ALA A 144 70.44 -32.71 -27.04
CA ALA A 144 69.11 -32.18 -26.77
C ALA A 144 68.74 -32.48 -25.30
N TYR A 145 68.30 -31.45 -24.59
CA TYR A 145 67.86 -31.55 -23.20
C TYR A 145 66.46 -30.97 -23.06
N SER A 146 65.66 -31.57 -22.18
CA SER A 146 64.37 -31.03 -21.74
C SER A 146 64.58 -30.39 -20.37
N PHE A 147 64.24 -29.10 -20.28
CA PHE A 147 64.27 -28.33 -19.04
C PHE A 147 62.84 -28.22 -18.51
N VAL A 148 62.62 -28.77 -17.32
CA VAL A 148 61.29 -28.91 -16.74
C VAL A 148 61.23 -28.17 -15.42
N ALA A 149 60.26 -27.25 -15.28
CA ALA A 149 59.88 -26.67 -14.00
C ALA A 149 58.50 -27.19 -13.59
N LEU A 150 58.39 -27.61 -12.33
CA LEU A 150 57.13 -28.07 -11.75
C LEU A 150 56.76 -27.26 -10.52
N GLN A 151 55.46 -27.03 -10.37
CA GLN A 151 54.87 -26.40 -9.19
C GLN A 151 53.67 -27.22 -8.70
N PRO A 152 53.57 -27.52 -7.39
CA PRO A 152 52.41 -28.21 -6.83
C PRO A 152 51.10 -27.44 -7.04
N MET A 153 50.07 -28.12 -7.55
CA MET A 153 48.74 -27.55 -7.78
C MET A 153 47.98 -27.30 -6.47
N ARG A 154 48.46 -27.82 -5.34
CA ARG A 154 47.89 -27.60 -4.00
C ARG A 154 47.86 -26.11 -3.65
N GLU A 155 48.91 -25.36 -4.00
CA GLU A 155 48.98 -23.92 -3.74
C GLU A 155 48.00 -23.12 -4.58
N TYR A 156 47.87 -23.46 -5.87
CA TYR A 156 46.84 -22.93 -6.74
C TYR A 156 45.45 -23.18 -6.17
N LYS A 157 45.15 -24.42 -5.74
CA LYS A 157 43.85 -24.77 -5.14
C LYS A 157 43.60 -24.03 -3.84
N MET A 158 44.59 -23.90 -2.95
CA MET A 158 44.47 -23.15 -1.70
C MET A 158 44.21 -21.65 -1.95
N THR A 159 44.95 -21.06 -2.88
CA THR A 159 44.78 -19.66 -3.26
C THR A 159 43.39 -19.41 -3.86
N LEU A 160 42.95 -20.29 -4.76
CA LEU A 160 41.63 -20.24 -5.36
C LEU A 160 40.51 -20.43 -4.31
N ALA A 161 40.69 -21.35 -3.36
CA ALA A 161 39.73 -21.60 -2.29
C ALA A 161 39.57 -20.38 -1.37
N GLY A 162 40.68 -19.79 -0.92
CA GLY A 162 40.65 -18.58 -0.09
C GLY A 162 40.06 -17.38 -0.83
N LEU A 163 40.30 -17.25 -2.13
CA LEU A 163 39.67 -16.21 -2.94
C LEU A 163 38.18 -16.46 -3.13
N ARG A 164 37.75 -17.71 -3.38
CA ARG A 164 36.32 -18.06 -3.47
C ARG A 164 35.57 -17.71 -2.20
N GLU A 165 36.12 -18.02 -1.03
CA GLU A 165 35.54 -17.64 0.26
C GLU A 165 35.35 -16.12 0.36
N LYS A 166 36.38 -15.33 0.04
CA LYS A 166 36.30 -13.87 0.01
C LYS A 166 35.28 -13.36 -0.99
N LEU A 167 35.16 -13.98 -2.17
CA LEU A 167 34.14 -13.64 -3.17
C LEU A 167 32.75 -13.93 -2.65
N TYR A 168 32.49 -15.10 -2.03
CA TYR A 168 31.18 -15.43 -1.46
C TYR A 168 30.78 -14.44 -0.37
N LEU A 169 31.70 -14.11 0.55
CA LEU A 169 31.45 -13.12 1.60
C LEU A 169 31.17 -11.73 1.01
N GLY A 170 32.01 -11.27 0.08
CA GLY A 170 31.85 -9.96 -0.56
C GLY A 170 30.56 -9.84 -1.37
N PHE A 171 30.24 -10.83 -2.20
CA PHE A 171 29.00 -10.86 -2.98
C PHE A 171 27.77 -11.02 -2.08
N GLY A 172 27.84 -11.83 -1.02
CA GLY A 172 26.76 -11.96 -0.05
C GLY A 172 26.46 -10.65 0.68
N ALA A 173 27.50 -9.94 1.11
CA ALA A 173 27.38 -8.61 1.71
C ALA A 173 26.81 -7.59 0.70
N ALA A 174 27.35 -7.55 -0.52
CA ALA A 174 26.87 -6.65 -1.57
C ALA A 174 25.40 -6.92 -1.95
N LEU A 175 24.99 -8.19 -2.06
CA LEU A 175 23.60 -8.57 -2.31
C LEU A 175 22.70 -8.12 -1.15
N SER A 176 23.14 -8.33 0.10
CA SER A 176 22.36 -7.91 1.28
C SER A 176 22.14 -6.40 1.32
N VAL A 177 23.19 -5.60 1.03
CA VAL A 177 23.10 -4.14 0.94
C VAL A 177 22.17 -3.73 -0.21
N LEU A 178 22.32 -4.34 -1.39
CA LEU A 178 21.46 -4.06 -2.55
C LEU A 178 19.99 -4.33 -2.23
N LEU A 179 19.67 -5.47 -1.62
CA LEU A 179 18.31 -5.83 -1.22
C LEU A 179 17.74 -4.87 -0.18
N ALA A 180 18.55 -4.45 0.80
CA ALA A 180 18.15 -3.45 1.79
C ALA A 180 17.83 -2.10 1.13
N LEU A 181 18.69 -1.62 0.20
CA LEU A 181 18.46 -0.38 -0.55
C LEU A 181 17.21 -0.47 -1.43
N LEU A 182 17.01 -1.58 -2.14
CA LEU A 182 15.79 -1.82 -2.92
C LEU A 182 14.55 -1.81 -2.02
N TRP A 183 14.63 -2.41 -0.83
CA TRP A 183 13.54 -2.40 0.13
C TRP A 183 13.21 -0.99 0.63
N ILE A 184 14.21 -0.21 1.01
CA ILE A 184 14.04 1.17 1.46
C ILE A 184 13.47 2.04 0.33
N GLY A 185 14.05 1.99 -0.87
CA GLY A 185 13.60 2.78 -2.02
C GLY A 185 12.15 2.48 -2.41
N LEU A 186 11.76 1.20 -2.46
CA LEU A 186 10.41 0.80 -2.82
C LEU A 186 9.40 1.15 -1.72
N THR A 187 9.78 1.04 -0.45
CA THR A 187 8.90 1.41 0.68
C THR A 187 8.68 2.91 0.76
N TRP A 188 9.71 3.72 0.52
CA TRP A 188 9.60 5.17 0.42
C TRP A 188 8.75 5.60 -0.77
N GLY A 189 8.99 5.05 -1.96
CA GLY A 189 8.22 5.39 -3.16
C GLY A 189 6.73 5.07 -3.03
N LEU A 190 6.38 3.90 -2.47
CA LEU A 190 4.98 3.50 -2.28
C LEU A 190 4.31 4.15 -1.08
N ARG A 191 5.05 4.87 -0.22
CA ARG A 191 4.47 5.62 0.89
C ARG A 191 3.69 6.83 0.40
N ALA A 192 4.18 7.52 -0.64
CA ALA A 192 3.48 8.65 -1.25
C ALA A 192 2.12 8.24 -1.82
N LEU A 193 2.05 7.09 -2.49
CA LEU A 193 0.79 6.58 -3.04
C LEU A 193 -0.22 6.22 -1.94
N ARG A 194 0.26 5.68 -0.81
CA ARG A 194 -0.59 5.42 0.36
C ARG A 194 -1.11 6.70 1.00
N ARG A 195 -0.28 7.74 1.11
CA ARG A 195 -0.74 9.06 1.59
C ARG A 195 -1.81 9.64 0.69
N LEU A 196 -1.64 9.58 -0.64
CA LEU A 196 -2.67 10.04 -1.58
C LEU A 196 -3.98 9.26 -1.45
N SER A 197 -3.91 7.94 -1.22
CA SER A 197 -5.10 7.13 -0.94
C SER A 197 -5.78 7.56 0.37
N GLN A 198 -5.01 7.80 1.43
CA GLN A 198 -5.53 8.27 2.70
C GLN A 198 -6.17 9.66 2.58
N GLU A 199 -5.54 10.60 1.88
CA GLU A 199 -6.13 11.92 1.62
C GLU A 199 -7.43 11.81 0.81
N LEU A 200 -7.53 10.85 -0.13
CA LEU A 200 -8.77 10.58 -0.85
C LEU A 200 -9.86 10.02 0.07
N ASP A 201 -9.53 9.06 0.94
CA ASP A 201 -10.45 8.52 1.94
C ASP A 201 -10.91 9.62 2.93
N GLU A 202 -10.01 10.53 3.31
CA GLU A 202 -10.30 11.68 4.16
C GLU A 202 -11.21 12.71 3.46
N ILE A 203 -11.02 12.95 2.15
CA ILE A 203 -11.96 13.74 1.33
C ILE A 203 -13.31 13.01 1.19
N GLU A 204 -13.29 11.69 1.08
CA GLU A 204 -14.50 10.84 1.05
C GLU A 204 -15.23 10.89 2.41
N SER A 205 -14.53 11.11 3.51
CA SER A 205 -15.12 11.28 4.85
C SER A 205 -15.49 12.73 5.20
N GLY A 206 -15.15 13.69 4.33
CA GLY A 206 -15.44 15.11 4.50
C GLY A 206 -14.47 15.85 5.43
N GLU A 207 -13.45 15.17 5.96
CA GLU A 207 -12.42 15.75 6.82
C GLU A 207 -11.49 16.70 6.04
N LEU A 208 -11.25 16.41 4.77
CA LEU A 208 -10.42 17.22 3.88
C LEU A 208 -11.20 17.77 2.69
N GLN A 209 -10.87 19.00 2.30
CA GLN A 209 -11.48 19.65 1.15
C GLN A 209 -10.67 19.48 -0.14
N SER A 210 -9.38 19.17 -0.08
CA SER A 210 -8.55 19.01 -1.28
C SER A 210 -7.33 18.16 -0.99
N LEU A 211 -6.81 17.52 -2.03
CA LEU A 211 -5.53 16.81 -1.97
C LEU A 211 -4.40 17.83 -1.77
N SER A 212 -3.39 17.44 -1.00
CA SER A 212 -2.20 18.25 -0.75
C SER A 212 -1.39 18.50 -2.04
N GLU A 213 -0.58 19.55 -2.05
CA GLU A 213 0.41 19.79 -3.10
C GLU A 213 1.78 19.16 -2.77
N GLU A 214 1.94 18.58 -1.58
CA GLU A 214 3.18 17.96 -1.10
C GLU A 214 3.36 16.51 -1.60
N HIS A 215 3.21 16.31 -2.92
CA HIS A 215 3.40 15.02 -3.56
C HIS A 215 4.58 15.05 -4.55
N PRO A 216 5.22 13.89 -4.82
CA PRO A 216 6.23 13.77 -5.87
C PRO A 216 5.74 14.34 -7.21
N ARG A 217 6.67 14.85 -8.02
CA ARG A 217 6.35 15.53 -9.29
C ARG A 217 5.52 14.67 -10.24
N GLU A 218 5.71 13.36 -10.18
CA GLU A 218 4.98 12.35 -10.94
C GLU A 218 3.48 12.32 -10.59
N LEU A 219 3.12 12.64 -9.34
CA LEU A 219 1.74 12.66 -8.85
C LEU A 219 1.09 14.05 -8.92
N LEU A 220 1.86 15.14 -8.98
CA LEU A 220 1.32 16.51 -9.02
C LEU A 220 0.29 16.74 -10.14
N ARG A 221 0.51 16.14 -11.32
CA ARG A 221 -0.45 16.26 -12.43
C ARG A 221 -1.76 15.55 -12.12
N LEU A 222 -1.69 14.40 -11.45
CA LEU A 222 -2.85 13.61 -11.07
C LEU A 222 -3.64 14.30 -9.95
N THR A 223 -2.96 14.72 -8.87
CA THR A 223 -3.57 15.44 -7.74
C THR A 223 -4.23 16.73 -8.22
N GLY A 224 -3.56 17.50 -9.09
CA GLY A 224 -4.14 18.70 -9.69
C GLY A 224 -5.37 18.42 -10.56
N SER A 225 -5.42 17.28 -11.26
CA SER A 225 -6.59 16.89 -12.06
C SER A 225 -7.76 16.44 -11.18
N LEU A 226 -7.49 15.69 -10.11
CA LEU A 226 -8.48 15.30 -9.12
C LEU A 226 -9.04 16.52 -8.37
N ASN A 227 -8.18 17.45 -7.95
CA ASN A 227 -8.62 18.69 -7.31
C ASN A 227 -9.52 19.54 -8.22
N ARG A 228 -9.25 19.58 -9.54
CA ARG A 228 -10.15 20.24 -10.50
C ARG A 228 -11.50 19.54 -10.61
N LEU A 229 -11.51 18.21 -10.65
CA LEU A 229 -12.76 17.42 -10.67
C LEU A 229 -13.59 17.65 -9.41
N LEU A 230 -12.95 17.58 -8.23
CA LEU A 230 -13.59 17.84 -6.93
C LEU A 230 -14.19 19.25 -6.88
N ARG A 231 -13.45 20.25 -7.36
CA ARG A 231 -13.96 21.63 -7.44
C ARG A 231 -15.17 21.74 -8.37
N SER A 232 -15.09 21.14 -9.56
CA SER A 232 -16.19 21.15 -10.53
C SER A 232 -17.45 20.46 -9.99
N GLU A 233 -17.31 19.35 -9.28
CA GLU A 233 -18.45 18.64 -8.67
C GLU A 233 -19.13 19.51 -7.62
N ARG A 234 -18.35 20.14 -6.73
CA ARG A 234 -18.90 21.04 -5.69
C ARG A 234 -19.60 22.25 -6.28
N GLU A 235 -19.00 22.88 -7.30
CA GLU A 235 -19.64 24.00 -8.01
C GLU A 235 -20.95 23.57 -8.67
N GLN A 236 -20.99 22.39 -9.30
CA GLN A 236 -22.20 21.86 -9.91
C GLN A 236 -23.28 21.55 -8.87
N ARG A 237 -22.89 20.99 -7.72
CA ARG A 237 -23.79 20.71 -6.60
C ARG A 237 -24.36 21.99 -6.00
N SER A 238 -23.54 23.03 -5.83
CA SER A 238 -23.99 24.36 -5.38
C SER A 238 -25.01 24.95 -6.34
N ARG A 239 -24.68 25.03 -7.65
CA ARG A 239 -25.60 25.57 -8.65
C ARG A 239 -26.91 24.80 -8.74
N TYR A 240 -26.86 23.47 -8.58
CA TYR A 240 -28.06 22.64 -8.54
C TYR A 240 -28.96 23.00 -7.35
N ARG A 241 -28.38 23.21 -6.16
CA ARG A 241 -29.12 23.68 -4.98
C ARG A 241 -29.74 25.06 -5.19
N ASP A 242 -28.95 26.02 -5.67
CA ASP A 242 -29.42 27.39 -5.92
C ASP A 242 -30.58 27.39 -6.93
N SER A 243 -30.46 26.61 -8.01
CA SER A 243 -31.51 26.47 -9.03
C SER A 243 -32.80 25.87 -8.47
N LEU A 244 -32.69 24.96 -7.50
CA LEU A 244 -33.84 24.35 -6.86
C LEU A 244 -34.52 25.33 -5.91
N ASP A 245 -33.76 26.12 -5.15
CA ASP A 245 -34.32 27.16 -4.28
C ASP A 245 -35.05 28.24 -5.10
N ASP A 246 -34.52 28.62 -6.26
CA ASP A 246 -35.20 29.53 -7.19
C ASP A 246 -36.50 28.92 -7.75
N LEU A 247 -36.47 27.63 -8.11
CA LEU A 247 -37.66 26.88 -8.53
C LEU A 247 -38.70 26.80 -7.41
N ALA A 248 -38.27 26.60 -6.16
CA ALA A 248 -39.15 26.61 -5.00
C ALA A 248 -39.93 27.92 -4.90
N HIS A 249 -39.20 29.02 -4.99
CA HIS A 249 -39.74 30.35 -4.80
C HIS A 249 -40.73 30.71 -5.91
N SER A 250 -40.37 30.38 -7.16
CA SER A 250 -41.22 30.61 -8.34
C SER A 250 -42.50 29.77 -8.33
N LEU A 251 -42.53 28.61 -7.67
CA LEU A 251 -43.72 27.77 -7.55
C LEU A 251 -44.58 28.10 -6.32
N LYS A 252 -43.99 28.51 -5.19
CA LYS A 252 -44.75 28.92 -3.98
C LYS A 252 -45.63 30.15 -4.24
N THR A 253 -45.14 31.10 -5.02
CA THR A 253 -45.84 32.36 -5.32
C THR A 253 -47.20 32.14 -6.03
N PRO A 254 -47.29 31.42 -7.17
CA PRO A 254 -48.57 31.14 -7.81
C PRO A 254 -49.47 30.22 -6.98
N LEU A 255 -48.91 29.29 -6.19
CA LEU A 255 -49.70 28.46 -5.27
C LEU A 255 -50.35 29.28 -4.16
N ALA A 256 -49.66 30.28 -3.60
CA ALA A 256 -50.23 31.20 -2.63
C ALA A 256 -51.39 32.02 -3.21
N VAL A 257 -51.27 32.46 -4.47
CA VAL A 257 -52.37 33.15 -5.18
C VAL A 257 -53.58 32.24 -5.36
N LEU A 258 -53.36 31.00 -5.81
CA LEU A 258 -54.43 30.01 -5.95
C LEU A 258 -55.10 29.69 -4.60
N GLN A 259 -54.33 29.67 -3.52
CA GLN A 259 -54.83 29.45 -2.17
C GLN A 259 -55.76 30.59 -1.72
N GLY A 260 -55.36 31.84 -1.94
CA GLY A 260 -56.20 33.01 -1.65
C GLY A 260 -57.50 33.05 -2.47
N VAL A 261 -57.45 32.65 -3.75
CA VAL A 261 -58.66 32.53 -4.59
C VAL A 261 -59.60 31.44 -4.07
N SER A 262 -59.05 30.29 -3.68
CA SER A 262 -59.81 29.18 -3.11
C SER A 262 -60.47 29.56 -1.77
N GLU A 263 -59.77 30.27 -0.89
CA GLU A 263 -60.31 30.78 0.38
C GLU A 263 -61.47 31.77 0.14
N GLY A 264 -61.35 32.64 -0.87
CA GLY A 264 -62.43 33.54 -1.28
C GLY A 264 -63.67 32.81 -1.82
N MET A 265 -63.50 31.68 -2.52
CA MET A 265 -64.61 30.84 -2.96
C MET A 265 -65.26 30.09 -1.79
N ALA A 266 -64.48 29.65 -0.80
CA ALA A 266 -65.00 28.95 0.39
C ALA A 266 -65.95 29.81 1.25
N GLN A 267 -65.91 31.14 1.12
CA GLN A 267 -66.83 32.06 1.79
C GLN A 267 -68.23 32.11 1.13
N ARG A 268 -68.37 31.59 -0.10
CA ARG A 268 -69.67 31.53 -0.79
C ARG A 268 -70.31 30.15 -0.57
N PRO A 269 -71.56 30.07 -0.06
CA PRO A 269 -72.20 28.78 0.25
C PRO A 269 -72.35 27.84 -0.95
N GLN A 270 -72.44 28.38 -2.16
CA GLN A 270 -72.66 27.63 -3.41
C GLN A 270 -71.39 26.98 -3.97
N ASP A 271 -70.21 27.50 -3.62
CA ASP A 271 -68.92 27.09 -4.19
C ASP A 271 -68.07 26.27 -3.20
N ARG A 272 -68.63 25.96 -2.02
CA ARG A 272 -67.87 25.44 -0.87
C ARG A 272 -67.19 24.10 -1.14
N ASP A 273 -67.88 23.19 -1.84
CA ASP A 273 -67.33 21.88 -2.21
C ASP A 273 -66.22 22.00 -3.26
N GLN A 274 -66.35 22.92 -4.22
CA GLN A 274 -65.32 23.19 -5.23
C GLN A 274 -64.09 23.86 -4.62
N ALA A 275 -64.30 24.79 -3.69
CA ALA A 275 -63.23 25.43 -2.94
C ALA A 275 -62.43 24.40 -2.13
N TRP A 276 -63.11 23.45 -1.49
CA TRP A 276 -62.45 22.38 -0.72
C TRP A 276 -61.60 21.45 -1.59
N ILE A 277 -62.10 21.07 -2.77
CA ILE A 277 -61.32 20.28 -3.74
C ILE A 277 -60.08 21.05 -4.20
N LEU A 278 -60.23 22.34 -4.54
CA LEU A 278 -59.12 23.17 -5.02
C LEU A 278 -58.05 23.38 -3.94
N GLN A 279 -58.46 23.67 -2.70
CA GLN A 279 -57.57 23.74 -1.54
C GLN A 279 -56.81 22.43 -1.35
N SER A 280 -57.49 21.27 -1.45
CA SER A 280 -56.84 19.96 -1.31
C SER A 280 -55.77 19.72 -2.37
N GLN A 281 -55.95 20.20 -3.61
CA GLN A 281 -54.96 20.05 -4.68
C GLN A 281 -53.78 21.02 -4.52
N ILE A 282 -54.04 22.26 -4.08
CA ILE A 282 -52.98 23.25 -3.80
C ILE A 282 -52.08 22.78 -2.66
N GLU A 283 -52.68 22.28 -1.59
CA GLU A 283 -51.96 21.70 -0.46
C GLU A 283 -51.07 20.54 -0.91
N ARG A 284 -51.61 19.65 -1.76
CA ARG A 284 -50.88 18.49 -2.29
C ARG A 284 -49.74 18.89 -3.23
N MET A 285 -49.86 19.98 -3.99
CA MET A 285 -48.78 20.54 -4.80
C MET A 285 -47.69 21.18 -3.92
N ASN A 286 -48.07 21.97 -2.91
CA ASN A 286 -47.13 22.54 -1.93
C ASN A 286 -46.36 21.43 -1.20
N GLN A 287 -47.02 20.31 -0.88
CA GLN A 287 -46.40 19.12 -0.31
C GLN A 287 -45.36 18.51 -1.25
N GLN A 288 -45.72 18.28 -2.52
CA GLN A 288 -44.81 17.70 -3.50
C GLN A 288 -43.59 18.59 -3.77
N ILE A 289 -43.77 19.90 -3.85
CA ILE A 289 -42.68 20.85 -4.08
C ILE A 289 -41.75 20.89 -2.87
N SER A 290 -42.30 21.07 -1.67
CA SER A 290 -41.51 21.06 -0.43
C SER A 290 -40.73 19.76 -0.30
N TYR A 291 -41.37 18.63 -0.59
CA TYR A 291 -40.72 17.31 -0.61
C TYR A 291 -39.58 17.20 -1.63
N GLN A 292 -39.74 17.66 -2.87
CA GLN A 292 -38.68 17.56 -3.88
C GLN A 292 -37.49 18.48 -3.58
N LEU A 293 -37.75 19.66 -3.04
CA LEU A 293 -36.71 20.61 -2.62
C LEU A 293 -35.92 20.06 -1.44
N GLN A 294 -36.63 19.54 -0.45
CA GLN A 294 -36.02 18.92 0.71
C GLN A 294 -35.25 17.65 0.32
N ARG A 295 -35.80 16.82 -0.57
CA ARG A 295 -35.07 15.65 -1.09
C ARG A 295 -33.81 16.04 -1.85
N ALA A 296 -33.79 17.21 -2.49
CA ALA A 296 -32.61 17.69 -3.20
C ALA A 296 -31.59 18.37 -2.27
N SER A 297 -32.02 18.95 -1.15
CA SER A 297 -31.13 19.43 -0.09
C SER A 297 -30.56 18.27 0.74
N LEU A 298 -31.35 17.23 0.99
CA LEU A 298 -30.99 15.99 1.70
C LEU A 298 -30.28 14.97 0.80
N ARG A 299 -30.24 15.16 -0.53
CA ARG A 299 -29.56 14.25 -1.45
C ARG A 299 -28.07 14.24 -1.11
N LYS A 300 -27.66 13.18 -0.42
CA LYS A 300 -26.29 12.75 -0.11
C LYS A 300 -25.28 13.90 -0.22
N SER A 301 -25.04 14.60 0.90
CA SER A 301 -23.66 14.72 1.35
C SER A 301 -23.21 13.30 1.67
N GLY A 302 -22.94 12.49 0.64
CA GLY A 302 -22.76 11.05 0.77
C GLY A 302 -21.45 10.66 1.46
N LEU A 303 -20.85 11.60 2.20
CA LEU A 303 -19.43 11.67 2.46
C LEU A 303 -19.12 12.45 3.75
N VAL A 304 -20.10 12.87 4.56
CA VAL A 304 -19.78 13.59 5.80
C VAL A 304 -20.58 13.03 6.95
N ARG A 305 -19.91 12.27 7.83
CA ARG A 305 -20.46 11.86 9.13
C ARG A 305 -20.47 13.07 10.07
N HIS A 306 -21.37 14.01 9.82
CA HIS A 306 -21.60 15.10 10.76
C HIS A 306 -22.12 14.52 12.09
N GLN A 307 -21.46 14.88 13.18
CA GLN A 307 -21.93 14.61 14.53
C GLN A 307 -22.38 15.92 15.15
N VAL A 308 -23.63 15.97 15.61
CA VAL A 308 -24.21 17.18 16.20
C VAL A 308 -24.50 16.93 17.67
N GLU A 309 -24.13 17.89 18.51
CA GLU A 309 -24.51 17.92 19.92
C GLU A 309 -26.03 18.06 20.04
N LEU A 310 -26.67 17.09 20.70
CA LEU A 310 -28.12 17.01 20.78
C LEU A 310 -28.70 18.08 21.72
N ARG A 311 -28.01 18.41 22.81
CA ARG A 311 -28.52 19.28 23.87
C ARG A 311 -28.85 20.71 23.38
N PRO A 312 -27.95 21.43 22.69
CA PRO A 312 -28.25 22.79 22.21
C PRO A 312 -29.43 22.84 21.23
N VAL A 313 -29.61 21.79 20.42
CA VAL A 313 -30.72 21.68 19.47
C VAL A 313 -32.05 21.51 20.20
N LEU A 314 -32.10 20.62 21.20
CA LEU A 314 -33.29 20.40 22.03
C LEU A 314 -33.67 21.66 22.82
N ASP A 315 -32.69 22.33 23.42
CA ASP A 315 -32.94 23.55 24.20
C ASP A 315 -33.55 24.66 23.32
N SER A 316 -33.04 24.84 22.10
CA SER A 316 -33.57 25.80 21.12
C SER A 316 -35.00 25.47 20.68
N LEU A 317 -35.27 24.21 20.33
CA LEU A 317 -36.60 23.75 19.90
C LEU A 317 -37.62 23.84 21.03
N CYS A 318 -37.27 23.38 22.24
CA CYS A 318 -38.16 23.44 23.40
C CYS A 318 -38.47 24.89 23.79
N SER A 319 -37.47 25.79 23.83
CA SER A 319 -37.68 27.23 24.07
C SER A 319 -38.66 27.85 23.08
N THR A 320 -38.61 27.41 21.82
CA THR A 320 -39.52 27.90 20.77
C THR A 320 -40.94 27.35 20.98
N LEU A 321 -41.07 26.05 21.21
CA LEU A 321 -42.37 25.39 21.40
C LEU A 321 -43.06 25.79 22.71
N ASP A 322 -42.33 26.03 23.79
CA ASP A 322 -42.85 26.56 25.06
C ASP A 322 -43.52 27.93 24.87
N LYS A 323 -43.02 28.76 23.94
CA LYS A 323 -43.64 30.05 23.60
C LYS A 323 -44.91 29.86 22.79
N VAL A 324 -44.92 28.91 21.84
CA VAL A 324 -46.07 28.63 20.97
C VAL A 324 -47.23 28.00 21.76
N TYR A 325 -46.93 27.07 22.67
CA TYR A 325 -47.91 26.31 23.45
C TYR A 325 -48.00 26.77 24.91
N ARG A 326 -47.70 28.05 25.17
CA ARG A 326 -47.59 28.63 26.52
C ARG A 326 -48.80 28.38 27.41
N ASP A 327 -49.99 28.40 26.83
CA ASP A 327 -51.26 28.24 27.55
C ASP A 327 -51.45 26.82 28.10
N LYS A 328 -50.80 25.83 27.48
CA LYS A 328 -50.88 24.41 27.86
C LYS A 328 -49.97 24.05 29.04
N ARG A 329 -48.94 24.88 29.32
CA ARG A 329 -47.97 24.70 30.41
C ARG A 329 -47.32 23.30 30.43
N VAL A 330 -46.84 22.87 29.26
CA VAL A 330 -46.17 21.57 29.10
C VAL A 330 -44.90 21.52 29.94
N ARG A 331 -44.70 20.44 30.71
CA ARG A 331 -43.44 20.16 31.41
C ARG A 331 -42.57 19.27 30.54
N VAL A 332 -41.40 19.77 30.15
CA VAL A 332 -40.41 19.00 29.40
C VAL A 332 -39.34 18.44 30.32
N ASP A 333 -39.09 17.13 30.22
CA ASP A 333 -38.03 16.41 30.91
C ASP A 333 -36.98 15.97 29.88
N ILE A 334 -35.75 16.50 29.97
CA ILE A 334 -34.66 16.19 29.02
C ILE A 334 -33.58 15.38 29.74
N ASP A 335 -33.66 14.06 29.58
CA ASP A 335 -32.69 13.08 30.09
C ASP A 335 -31.67 12.71 28.99
N VAL A 336 -30.80 13.66 28.68
CA VAL A 336 -29.74 13.53 27.68
C VAL A 336 -28.42 13.95 28.29
N PRO A 337 -27.37 13.10 28.27
CA PRO A 337 -26.04 13.47 28.76
C PRO A 337 -25.49 14.70 28.01
N GLU A 338 -24.78 15.57 28.72
CA GLU A 338 -24.34 16.89 28.24
C GLU A 338 -23.53 16.84 26.93
N PHE A 339 -22.70 15.81 26.75
CA PHE A 339 -21.85 15.61 25.56
C PHE A 339 -22.38 14.54 24.60
N SER A 340 -23.71 14.48 24.41
CA SER A 340 -24.35 13.50 23.52
C SER A 340 -24.38 13.99 22.08
N HIS A 341 -23.68 13.24 21.23
CA HIS A 341 -23.61 13.46 19.80
C HIS A 341 -24.47 12.43 19.05
N VAL A 342 -25.14 12.87 17.99
CA VAL A 342 -25.91 12.04 17.06
C VAL A 342 -25.37 12.16 15.63
N PRO A 343 -25.31 11.06 14.84
CA PRO A 343 -24.67 11.02 13.53
C PRO A 343 -25.61 11.54 12.42
N ILE A 344 -25.98 12.83 12.50
CA ILE A 344 -26.92 13.48 11.59
C ILE A 344 -26.55 14.95 11.41
N GLU A 345 -26.75 15.52 10.21
CA GLU A 345 -26.50 16.94 9.96
C GLU A 345 -27.46 17.84 10.77
N GLN A 346 -26.97 19.00 11.21
CA GLN A 346 -27.71 19.88 12.12
C GLN A 346 -29.06 20.32 11.57
N GLY A 347 -29.14 20.63 10.27
CA GLY A 347 -30.41 21.00 9.62
C GLY A 347 -31.42 19.86 9.61
N ALA A 348 -30.97 18.64 9.26
CA ALA A 348 -31.81 17.45 9.26
C ALA A 348 -32.26 17.09 10.69
N LEU A 349 -31.39 17.25 11.69
CA LEU A 349 -31.74 17.02 13.10
C LEU A 349 -32.79 18.02 13.61
N LEU A 350 -32.63 19.31 13.29
CA LEU A 350 -33.60 20.35 13.64
C LEU A 350 -34.98 20.05 13.06
N GLU A 351 -35.03 19.61 11.80
CA GLU A 351 -36.28 19.31 11.11
C GLU A 351 -36.93 18.02 11.64
N LEU A 352 -36.13 16.98 11.86
CA LEU A 352 -36.58 15.72 12.44
C LEU A 352 -37.13 15.89 13.86
N LEU A 353 -36.37 16.53 14.75
CA LEU A 353 -36.82 16.75 16.13
C LEU A 353 -37.92 17.81 16.20
N GLY A 354 -37.87 18.85 15.37
CA GLY A 354 -38.92 19.87 15.31
C GLY A 354 -40.28 19.26 15.02
N ASN A 355 -40.37 18.37 14.02
CA ASN A 355 -41.63 17.69 13.66
C ASN A 355 -42.12 16.73 14.76
N LEU A 356 -41.22 15.98 15.40
CA LEU A 356 -41.60 15.05 16.48
C LEU A 356 -42.03 15.81 17.73
N LEU A 357 -41.29 16.84 18.13
CA LEU A 357 -41.59 17.65 19.31
C LEU A 357 -42.85 18.47 19.11
N GLU A 358 -43.08 19.06 17.94
CA GLU A 358 -44.32 19.78 17.66
C GLU A 358 -45.54 18.84 17.80
N ASN A 359 -45.44 17.61 17.29
CA ASN A 359 -46.49 16.60 17.47
C ASN A 359 -46.71 16.26 18.96
N ALA A 360 -45.64 16.07 19.73
CA ALA A 360 -45.71 15.79 21.16
C ALA A 360 -46.36 16.95 21.94
N TYR A 361 -45.95 18.19 21.70
CA TYR A 361 -46.56 19.38 22.32
C TYR A 361 -48.03 19.54 21.97
N ARG A 362 -48.39 19.28 20.71
CA ARG A 362 -49.79 19.37 20.26
C ARG A 362 -50.68 18.33 20.95
N LEU A 363 -50.22 17.10 21.10
CA LEU A 363 -51.04 15.95 21.53
C LEU A 363 -50.93 15.57 23.01
N CYS A 364 -49.86 15.98 23.70
CA CYS A 364 -49.69 15.71 25.14
C CYS A 364 -50.86 16.26 25.97
N LEU A 365 -51.03 15.78 27.20
CA LEU A 365 -51.89 16.45 28.17
C LEU A 365 -51.09 17.54 28.90
N SER A 366 -49.91 17.18 29.42
CA SER A 366 -49.11 18.06 30.27
C SER A 366 -47.61 17.79 30.26
N GLN A 367 -47.14 16.66 29.74
CA GLN A 367 -45.76 16.22 29.89
C GLN A 367 -45.16 15.67 28.60
N VAL A 368 -43.91 16.07 28.32
CA VAL A 368 -43.08 15.51 27.26
C VAL A 368 -41.74 15.09 27.86
N ARG A 369 -41.24 13.92 27.49
CA ARG A 369 -39.90 13.43 27.87
C ARG A 369 -39.06 13.16 26.64
N ILE A 370 -37.82 13.62 26.67
CA ILE A 370 -36.81 13.31 25.67
C ILE A 370 -35.66 12.60 26.36
N SER A 371 -35.27 11.43 25.87
CA SER A 371 -34.12 10.71 26.42
C SER A 371 -33.21 10.15 25.34
N LEU A 372 -31.93 9.99 25.68
CA LEU A 372 -30.95 9.36 24.81
C LEU A 372 -30.28 8.18 25.51
N ARG A 373 -30.27 7.03 24.85
CA ARG A 373 -29.59 5.81 25.32
C ARG A 373 -28.49 5.42 24.34
N ARG A 374 -27.33 5.05 24.88
CA ARG A 374 -26.22 4.51 24.09
C ARG A 374 -26.05 3.03 24.43
N GLY A 375 -26.02 2.18 23.41
CA GLY A 375 -25.83 0.73 23.55
C GLY A 375 -24.81 0.18 22.56
N LEU A 376 -24.56 -1.13 22.63
CA LEU A 376 -23.63 -1.81 21.72
C LEU A 376 -24.10 -1.83 20.25
N GLN A 377 -25.38 -1.58 20.01
CA GLN A 377 -26.00 -1.58 18.68
C GLN A 377 -26.22 -0.17 18.12
N GLY A 378 -25.76 0.88 18.81
CA GLY A 378 -25.90 2.26 18.36
C GLY A 378 -26.51 3.21 19.39
N ILE A 379 -27.11 4.29 18.89
CA ILE A 379 -27.71 5.37 19.69
C ILE A 379 -29.23 5.33 19.49
N GLU A 380 -29.98 5.36 20.59
CA GLU A 380 -31.44 5.46 20.57
C GLU A 380 -31.87 6.80 21.18
N VAL A 381 -32.68 7.56 20.42
CA VAL A 381 -33.32 8.80 20.88
C VAL A 381 -34.81 8.57 21.02
N TYR A 382 -35.36 8.95 22.17
CA TYR A 382 -36.78 8.80 22.48
C TYR A 382 -37.44 10.15 22.62
N VAL A 383 -38.62 10.30 22.02
CA VAL A 383 -39.54 11.43 22.23
C VAL A 383 -40.88 10.86 22.70
N GLU A 384 -41.27 11.18 23.93
CA GLU A 384 -42.38 10.56 24.63
C GLU A 384 -43.37 11.61 25.15
N ASP A 385 -44.68 11.32 25.10
CA ASP A 385 -45.73 12.19 25.62
C ASP A 385 -46.74 11.44 26.52
N ASP A 386 -47.55 12.21 27.26
CA ASP A 386 -48.66 11.75 28.12
C ASP A 386 -50.05 11.91 27.44
N GLY A 387 -50.08 11.98 26.10
CA GLY A 387 -51.31 12.14 25.31
C GLY A 387 -52.15 10.86 25.16
N PRO A 388 -53.12 10.83 24.23
CA PRO A 388 -53.99 9.67 24.00
C PRO A 388 -53.28 8.45 23.38
N GLY A 389 -52.01 8.58 23.00
CA GLY A 389 -51.24 7.52 22.34
C GLY A 389 -51.73 7.20 20.94
N VAL A 390 -51.23 6.08 20.39
CA VAL A 390 -51.62 5.58 19.07
C VAL A 390 -52.04 4.11 19.16
N PRO A 391 -53.26 3.74 18.72
CA PRO A 391 -53.70 2.34 18.67
C PRO A 391 -52.74 1.44 17.86
N PRO A 392 -52.42 0.21 18.33
CA PRO A 392 -51.44 -0.67 17.68
C PRO A 392 -51.70 -0.94 16.20
N ASP A 393 -52.97 -1.07 15.81
CA ASP A 393 -53.46 -1.29 14.44
C ASP A 393 -53.21 -0.09 13.51
N GLN A 394 -52.97 1.09 14.10
CA GLN A 394 -52.77 2.34 13.37
C GLN A 394 -51.30 2.79 13.33
N ARG A 395 -50.44 2.27 14.22
CA ARG A 395 -49.02 2.66 14.30
C ARG A 395 -48.27 2.48 12.98
N ALA A 396 -48.44 1.31 12.35
CA ALA A 396 -47.80 1.01 11.08
C ALA A 396 -48.32 1.90 9.94
N ARG A 397 -49.59 2.32 9.99
CA ARG A 397 -50.22 3.20 8.98
C ARG A 397 -49.79 4.65 9.12
N ILE A 398 -49.66 5.18 10.34
CA ILE A 398 -49.16 6.54 10.56
C ILE A 398 -47.72 6.69 10.07
N LEU A 399 -46.92 5.63 10.20
CA LEU A 399 -45.55 5.57 9.67
C LEU A 399 -45.50 5.26 8.15
N GLN A 400 -46.64 5.05 7.48
CA GLN A 400 -46.73 4.91 6.02
C GLN A 400 -46.99 6.26 5.35
N ARG A 401 -46.52 6.38 4.10
CA ARG A 401 -46.54 7.66 3.36
C ARG A 401 -47.96 8.18 3.16
N GLY A 402 -48.26 9.34 3.73
CA GLY A 402 -49.39 10.19 3.34
C GLY A 402 -50.76 9.82 3.91
N GLU A 403 -50.86 8.92 4.89
CA GLU A 403 -52.15 8.59 5.52
C GLU A 403 -52.39 9.40 6.82
N ARG A 404 -53.56 10.07 6.87
CA ARG A 404 -54.08 10.76 8.06
C ARG A 404 -55.05 9.84 8.80
N LEU A 405 -55.00 9.81 10.14
CA LEU A 405 -56.05 9.21 10.97
C LEU A 405 -57.23 10.14 11.21
N ASP A 406 -56.98 11.44 11.35
CA ASP A 406 -58.01 12.40 11.74
C ASP A 406 -58.38 13.35 10.60
N ARG A 407 -59.62 13.24 10.11
CA ARG A 407 -60.23 14.16 9.15
C ARG A 407 -60.75 15.46 9.76
N GLN A 408 -60.76 15.60 11.09
CA GLN A 408 -61.50 16.68 11.79
C GLN A 408 -60.65 17.83 12.35
N HIS A 409 -59.32 17.74 12.40
CA HIS A 409 -58.47 18.83 12.90
C HIS A 409 -57.53 19.38 11.79
N PRO A 410 -57.35 20.71 11.68
CA PRO A 410 -56.40 21.31 10.76
C PRO A 410 -54.99 21.16 11.34
N GLY A 411 -54.16 20.32 10.70
CA GLY A 411 -52.77 20.08 11.05
C GLY A 411 -52.07 19.39 9.88
N GLN A 412 -50.85 19.82 9.55
CA GLN A 412 -50.29 19.70 8.21
C GLN A 412 -49.97 18.27 7.70
N GLY A 413 -50.02 17.20 8.50
CA GLY A 413 -49.81 15.81 8.02
C GLY A 413 -48.45 15.50 7.36
N ILE A 414 -47.60 16.51 7.20
CA ILE A 414 -46.29 16.49 6.53
C ILE A 414 -45.20 16.00 7.49
N GLY A 415 -45.32 16.34 8.77
CA GLY A 415 -44.20 16.23 9.69
C GLY A 415 -43.63 14.82 9.85
N LEU A 416 -44.48 13.79 9.89
CA LEU A 416 -43.98 12.43 10.06
C LEU A 416 -43.48 11.78 8.77
N ALA A 417 -43.98 12.21 7.60
CA ALA A 417 -43.43 11.80 6.32
C ALA A 417 -42.00 12.35 6.16
N VAL A 418 -41.79 13.61 6.53
CA VAL A 418 -40.47 14.26 6.57
C VAL A 418 -39.52 13.53 7.52
N VAL A 419 -39.96 13.22 8.74
CA VAL A 419 -39.15 12.45 9.70
C VAL A 419 -38.74 11.12 9.09
N LYS A 420 -39.65 10.40 8.43
CA LYS A 420 -39.34 9.12 7.79
C LYS A 420 -38.30 9.25 6.68
N ASP A 421 -38.43 10.23 5.79
CA ASP A 421 -37.46 10.41 4.70
C ASP A 421 -36.08 10.81 5.24
N ILE A 422 -36.01 11.60 6.31
CA ILE A 422 -34.75 11.88 7.01
C ILE A 422 -34.18 10.58 7.60
N ILE A 423 -34.97 9.81 8.34
CA ILE A 423 -34.55 8.54 8.95
C ILE A 423 -34.02 7.56 7.91
N GLU A 424 -34.73 7.37 6.79
CA GLU A 424 -34.30 6.53 5.67
C GLU A 424 -32.99 7.03 5.03
N SER A 425 -32.74 8.34 5.01
CA SER A 425 -31.51 8.91 4.43
C SER A 425 -30.24 8.70 5.27
N TYR A 426 -30.40 8.41 6.58
CA TYR A 426 -29.32 8.17 7.53
C TYR A 426 -29.17 6.70 7.94
N ASP A 427 -29.81 5.78 7.20
CA ASP A 427 -29.89 4.35 7.53
C ASP A 427 -30.35 4.10 8.99
N ALA A 428 -31.17 5.02 9.52
CA ALA A 428 -31.73 4.94 10.86
C ALA A 428 -33.08 4.22 10.83
N GLU A 429 -33.57 3.80 12.00
CA GLU A 429 -34.89 3.19 12.15
C GLU A 429 -35.78 4.06 13.04
N LEU A 430 -37.03 4.30 12.60
CA LEU A 430 -38.06 4.96 13.39
C LEU A 430 -39.13 3.94 13.78
N THR A 431 -39.38 3.83 15.08
CA THR A 431 -40.43 2.96 15.63
C THR A 431 -41.34 3.76 16.56
N LEU A 432 -42.61 3.35 16.61
CA LEU A 432 -43.64 3.97 17.44
C LEU A 432 -44.18 2.95 18.43
N GLY A 433 -44.18 3.29 19.71
CA GLY A 433 -44.65 2.46 20.81
C GLY A 433 -45.49 3.22 21.82
N ASP A 434 -45.80 2.54 22.92
CA ASP A 434 -46.47 3.14 24.08
C ASP A 434 -45.46 3.84 24.98
N SER A 435 -45.79 5.05 25.40
CA SER A 435 -44.98 5.81 26.36
C SER A 435 -45.24 5.36 27.79
N PRO A 436 -44.21 5.26 28.65
CA PRO A 436 -44.39 5.09 30.09
C PRO A 436 -45.22 6.21 30.74
N LEU A 437 -45.38 7.36 30.07
CA LEU A 437 -46.25 8.46 30.51
C LEU A 437 -47.73 8.26 30.14
N GLY A 438 -48.06 7.22 29.37
CA GLY A 438 -49.42 6.88 28.95
C GLY A 438 -49.79 7.27 27.51
N GLY A 439 -48.95 8.04 26.82
CA GLY A 439 -49.16 8.46 25.43
C GLY A 439 -48.29 7.73 24.41
N ALA A 440 -47.76 8.46 23.43
CA ALA A 440 -46.94 7.88 22.34
C ALA A 440 -45.43 7.98 22.63
N SER A 441 -44.66 6.98 22.19
CA SER A 441 -43.19 6.96 22.26
C SER A 441 -42.61 6.77 20.86
N PHE A 442 -41.98 7.82 20.31
CA PHE A 442 -41.21 7.75 19.08
C PHE A 442 -39.76 7.41 19.42
N ARG A 443 -39.28 6.28 18.90
CA ARG A 443 -37.90 5.82 19.07
C ARG A 443 -37.17 5.87 17.74
N ILE A 444 -36.08 6.62 17.72
CA ILE A 444 -35.15 6.75 16.62
C ILE A 444 -33.89 5.96 16.97
N HIS A 445 -33.52 4.99 16.15
CA HIS A 445 -32.31 4.19 16.32
C HIS A 445 -31.31 4.49 15.20
N PHE A 446 -30.13 4.97 15.58
CA PHE A 446 -28.98 5.13 14.69
C PHE A 446 -28.03 3.93 14.90
N PRO A 447 -27.81 3.07 13.89
CA PRO A 447 -26.93 1.91 14.03
C PRO A 447 -25.47 2.34 14.24
N THR A 448 -24.70 1.52 14.97
CA THR A 448 -23.24 1.68 15.07
C THR A 448 -22.60 1.49 13.69
N PRO A 449 -21.68 2.38 13.28
CA PRO A 449 -21.02 2.32 11.98
C PRO A 449 -20.10 1.12 11.76
#